data_AF-A0A2W5YM77-F1
#
_entry.id   AF-A0A2W5YM77-F1
#
_cell.length_a   1.000
_cell.length_b   1.000
_cell.length_c   1.000
_cell.angle_alpha   90.00
_cell.angle_beta   90.00
_cell.angle_gamma   90.00
#
_symmetry.space_group_name_H-M   'P 1'
#
loop_
_entity.id
_entity.type
_entity.pdbx_description
1 polymer ?
#
loop_
_entity_poly.entity_id
_entity_poly.type
_entity_poly.pdbx_seq_one_letter_code
_entity_poly.pdbx_strand_id
1 'polypeptide(L)'
;CQAPTVANNTTFNCSQGGIIVGTGDSGVVPQFDNAVMTNNIAINDTGYGLREYSYDAAHMGTHNTWVNNHTFGNSVGSYLSDYSKNVDSGTKTTNPSFVNYQANGSGDYHLTVGADDVDTGTATGMPQYDYSGVPRDNPPDRGAYELINS
;
A
#
# COMPACT_ATOMS: atom_id res chain seq x y z
N CYS A 1 12.13 7.00 -17.61
CA CYS A 1 10.95 6.44 -16.91
C CYS A 1 10.75 7.22 -15.62
N GLN A 2 9.53 7.67 -15.33
CA GLN A 2 9.22 8.19 -13.99
C GLN A 2 9.21 7.03 -12.99
N ALA A 3 9.64 7.30 -11.76
CA ALA A 3 9.49 6.36 -10.65
C ALA A 3 7.99 6.13 -10.36
N PRO A 4 7.56 4.90 -10.02
CA PRO A 4 6.15 4.61 -9.86
C PRO A 4 5.58 5.22 -8.59
N THR A 5 4.31 5.60 -8.66
CA THR A 5 3.48 5.92 -7.50
C THR A 5 2.40 4.85 -7.37
N VAL A 6 2.33 4.18 -6.22
CA VAL A 6 1.27 3.24 -5.85
C VAL A 6 0.61 3.80 -4.60
N ALA A 7 -0.52 4.46 -4.80
CA ALA A 7 -1.22 5.15 -3.73
C ALA A 7 -2.66 4.67 -3.64
N ASN A 8 -3.18 4.56 -2.41
CA ASN A 8 -4.59 4.34 -2.14
C ASN A 8 -5.16 3.07 -2.80
N ASN A 9 -4.44 1.95 -2.74
CA ASN A 9 -4.93 0.65 -3.20
C ASN A 9 -5.39 -0.21 -2.01
N THR A 10 -6.33 -1.12 -2.25
CA THR A 10 -6.67 -2.19 -1.31
C THR A 10 -6.35 -3.53 -1.97
N THR A 11 -5.33 -4.25 -1.49
CA THR A 11 -4.98 -5.61 -1.93
C THR A 11 -5.32 -6.59 -0.82
N PHE A 12 -5.82 -7.76 -1.21
CA PHE A 12 -6.10 -8.81 -0.25
C PHE A 12 -6.07 -10.19 -0.87
N ASN A 13 -5.80 -11.20 -0.02
CA ASN A 13 -5.85 -12.61 -0.38
C ASN A 13 -5.00 -12.95 -1.63
N CYS A 14 -3.90 -12.23 -1.83
CA CYS A 14 -2.97 -12.44 -2.93
C CYS A 14 -1.98 -13.54 -2.56
N SER A 15 -1.68 -14.44 -3.51
CA SER A 15 -0.93 -15.68 -3.24
C SER A 15 0.59 -15.52 -3.10
N GLN A 16 1.14 -14.35 -3.42
CA GLN A 16 2.59 -14.09 -3.41
C GLN A 16 2.98 -12.82 -2.63
N GLY A 17 2.01 -12.18 -1.95
CA GLY A 17 2.15 -10.91 -1.27
C GLY A 17 1.17 -9.87 -1.81
N GLY A 18 1.03 -8.75 -1.09
CA GLY A 18 0.12 -7.68 -1.46
C GLY A 18 0.70 -6.78 -2.55
N ILE A 19 1.47 -5.77 -2.13
CA ILE A 19 2.14 -4.82 -3.03
C ILE A 19 3.63 -5.11 -3.02
N ILE A 20 4.12 -5.66 -4.12
CA ILE A 20 5.55 -5.92 -4.34
C ILE A 20 6.00 -5.07 -5.52
N VAL A 21 6.94 -4.17 -5.26
CA VAL A 21 7.50 -3.23 -6.24
C VAL A 21 9.02 -3.30 -6.18
N GLY A 22 9.69 -3.05 -7.30
CA GLY A 22 11.12 -3.27 -7.34
C GLY A 22 11.71 -3.33 -8.73
N THR A 23 12.91 -3.89 -8.79
CA THR A 23 13.69 -4.11 -10.01
C THR A 23 14.54 -5.38 -9.84
N GLY A 24 15.41 -5.71 -10.81
CA GLY A 24 16.41 -6.76 -10.65
C GLY A 24 16.30 -7.95 -11.58
N ASP A 25 15.40 -7.91 -12.58
CA ASP A 25 15.49 -8.86 -13.68
C ASP A 25 16.75 -8.60 -14.52
N SER A 26 17.33 -9.69 -15.05
CA SER A 26 18.58 -9.63 -15.82
C SER A 26 18.49 -8.63 -16.98
N GLY A 27 19.39 -7.65 -17.01
CA GLY A 27 19.45 -6.61 -18.03
C GLY A 27 18.73 -5.30 -17.69
N VAL A 28 18.11 -5.18 -16.51
CA VAL A 28 17.52 -3.92 -16.04
C VAL A 28 18.62 -3.01 -15.47
N VAL A 29 18.76 -1.81 -16.03
CA VAL A 29 19.88 -0.89 -15.75
C VAL A 29 19.55 0.25 -14.77
N PRO A 30 18.29 0.73 -14.61
CA PRO A 30 17.99 1.72 -13.58
C PRO A 30 17.81 1.09 -12.19
N GLN A 31 18.28 1.81 -11.17
CA GLN A 31 17.87 1.58 -9.78
C GLN A 31 16.36 1.80 -9.63
N PHE A 32 15.73 1.02 -8.77
CA PHE A 32 14.40 1.32 -8.24
C PHE A 32 14.53 2.39 -7.16
N ASP A 33 14.33 3.65 -7.56
CA ASP A 33 14.52 4.82 -6.69
C ASP A 33 13.45 5.89 -6.93
N ASN A 34 13.18 6.72 -5.93
CA ASN A 34 12.17 7.80 -5.94
C ASN A 34 10.72 7.32 -6.12
N ALA A 35 10.42 6.05 -5.86
CA ALA A 35 9.08 5.51 -5.87
C ALA A 35 8.27 5.99 -4.65
N VAL A 36 6.96 6.08 -4.81
CA VAL A 36 6.04 6.55 -3.75
C VAL A 36 4.97 5.49 -3.48
N MET A 37 4.88 5.04 -2.22
CA MET A 37 4.01 3.97 -1.76
C MET A 37 3.23 4.46 -0.55
N THR A 38 2.03 4.99 -0.78
CA THR A 38 1.26 5.72 0.24
C THR A 38 -0.17 5.24 0.38
N ASN A 39 -0.73 5.29 1.59
CA ASN A 39 -2.15 5.07 1.84
C ASN A 39 -2.69 3.71 1.34
N ASN A 40 -1.85 2.69 1.14
CA ASN A 40 -2.33 1.39 0.67
C ASN A 40 -2.78 0.52 1.84
N ILE A 41 -3.79 -0.33 1.63
CA ILE A 41 -4.19 -1.40 2.55
C ILE A 41 -3.83 -2.74 1.90
N ALA A 42 -3.01 -3.56 2.55
CA ALA A 42 -2.59 -4.88 2.07
C ALA A 42 -2.82 -5.95 3.14
N ILE A 43 -3.82 -6.81 2.95
CA ILE A 43 -4.27 -7.72 4.02
C ILE A 43 -4.46 -9.18 3.60
N ASN A 44 -4.21 -10.09 4.54
CA ASN A 44 -4.43 -11.53 4.37
C ASN A 44 -3.71 -12.10 3.13
N ASP A 45 -2.60 -11.51 2.72
CA ASP A 45 -1.79 -11.96 1.61
C ASP A 45 -0.84 -13.08 2.06
N THR A 46 -0.61 -14.05 1.17
CA THR A 46 0.41 -15.08 1.37
C THR A 46 1.76 -14.48 0.99
N GLY A 47 2.49 -13.95 1.97
CA GLY A 47 3.72 -13.22 1.75
C GLY A 47 3.86 -12.01 2.67
N TYR A 48 4.66 -11.04 2.22
CA TYR A 48 4.66 -9.70 2.82
C TYR A 48 3.45 -8.91 2.31
N GLY A 49 2.85 -8.08 3.16
CA GLY A 49 1.83 -7.12 2.72
C GLY A 49 2.43 -6.09 1.76
N LEU A 50 3.58 -5.54 2.14
CA LEU A 50 4.34 -4.58 1.36
C LEU A 50 5.77 -5.06 1.20
N ARG A 51 6.31 -5.02 -0.01
CA ARG A 51 7.71 -5.34 -0.25
C ARG A 51 8.32 -4.47 -1.32
N GLU A 52 9.49 -3.95 -1.00
CA GLU A 52 10.42 -3.43 -1.96
C GLU A 52 11.45 -4.51 -2.30
N TYR A 53 11.42 -4.98 -3.54
CA TYR A 53 12.19 -6.13 -4.01
C TYR A 53 13.36 -5.70 -4.92
N SER A 54 14.52 -6.31 -4.72
CA SER A 54 15.62 -6.22 -5.69
C SER A 54 16.47 -7.49 -5.68
N TYR A 55 17.00 -7.86 -6.85
CA TYR A 55 17.91 -9.01 -6.98
C TYR A 55 19.27 -8.77 -6.30
N ASP A 56 19.75 -7.52 -6.32
CA ASP A 56 20.97 -7.11 -5.62
C ASP A 56 20.83 -5.72 -4.98
N ALA A 57 21.79 -5.38 -4.12
CA ALA A 57 21.83 -4.09 -3.45
C ALA A 57 22.13 -2.92 -4.40
N ALA A 58 22.74 -3.17 -5.57
CA ALA A 58 23.14 -2.13 -6.51
C ALA A 58 21.93 -1.54 -7.25
N HIS A 59 20.87 -2.31 -7.44
CA HIS A 59 19.63 -1.85 -8.09
C HIS A 59 18.59 -1.28 -7.11
N MET A 60 18.86 -1.31 -5.80
CA MET A 60 17.97 -0.72 -4.80
C MET A 60 18.35 0.74 -4.49
N GLY A 61 17.43 1.67 -4.73
CA GLY A 61 17.55 3.09 -4.36
C GLY A 61 17.38 3.35 -2.87
N THR A 62 17.64 4.59 -2.44
CA THR A 62 17.57 5.04 -1.03
C THR A 62 16.57 6.17 -0.82
N HIS A 63 15.76 6.49 -1.85
CA HIS A 63 14.82 7.61 -1.84
C HIS A 63 13.37 7.16 -2.08
N ASN A 64 13.08 5.87 -1.84
CA ASN A 64 11.71 5.37 -1.96
C ASN A 64 10.92 5.71 -0.70
N THR A 65 9.70 6.17 -0.90
CA THR A 65 8.82 6.65 0.18
C THR A 65 7.75 5.61 0.47
N TRP A 66 7.68 5.14 1.72
CA TRP A 66 6.66 4.22 2.22
C TRP A 66 5.98 4.85 3.44
N VAL A 67 4.79 5.42 3.25
CA VAL A 67 4.14 6.25 4.29
C VAL A 67 2.65 5.91 4.42
N ASN A 68 2.16 5.82 5.66
CA ASN A 68 0.75 5.68 5.98
C ASN A 68 0.05 4.52 5.25
N ASN A 69 0.70 3.37 5.14
CA ASN A 69 0.07 2.15 4.64
C ASN A 69 -0.61 1.37 5.79
N HIS A 70 -1.37 0.33 5.49
CA HIS A 70 -1.95 -0.58 6.46
C HIS A 70 -1.69 -2.01 6.01
N THR A 71 -1.11 -2.83 6.88
CA THR A 71 -0.86 -4.24 6.60
C THR A 71 -1.43 -5.12 7.70
N PHE A 72 -2.21 -6.15 7.38
CA PHE A 72 -2.82 -6.97 8.43
C PHE A 72 -2.98 -8.43 7.98
N GLY A 73 -2.66 -9.38 8.87
CA GLY A 73 -2.90 -10.80 8.60
C GLY A 73 -2.06 -11.43 7.48
N ASN A 74 -1.02 -10.75 6.99
CA ASN A 74 -0.12 -11.29 5.96
C ASN A 74 0.81 -12.36 6.54
N SER A 75 1.06 -13.44 5.79
CA SER A 75 1.67 -14.66 6.36
C SER A 75 3.16 -14.57 6.68
N VAL A 76 3.91 -13.63 6.07
CA VAL A 76 5.35 -13.46 6.31
C VAL A 76 5.63 -12.20 7.12
N GLY A 77 4.99 -11.08 6.78
CA GLY A 77 5.18 -9.83 7.52
C GLY A 77 4.49 -8.62 6.92
N SER A 78 4.59 -7.50 7.62
CA SER A 78 4.01 -6.22 7.23
C SER A 78 4.75 -5.59 6.06
N TYR A 79 6.02 -5.25 6.27
CA TYR A 79 6.87 -4.54 5.31
C TYR A 79 8.26 -5.17 5.25
N LEU A 80 8.86 -5.18 4.06
CA LEU A 80 10.28 -5.47 3.86
C LEU A 80 10.85 -4.58 2.75
N SER A 81 11.93 -3.85 3.06
CA SER A 81 12.86 -3.34 2.05
C SER A 81 14.04 -4.29 1.92
N ASP A 82 14.20 -4.92 0.75
CA ASP A 82 15.37 -5.73 0.47
C ASP A 82 16.63 -4.85 0.63
N TYR A 83 17.65 -5.37 1.34
CA TYR A 83 18.87 -4.65 1.73
C TYR A 83 18.66 -3.47 2.70
N SER A 84 17.45 -3.30 3.24
CA SER A 84 17.13 -2.35 4.32
C SER A 84 17.51 -0.90 4.01
N LYS A 85 17.32 -0.49 2.75
CA LYS A 85 17.68 0.86 2.28
C LYS A 85 16.60 1.90 2.55
N ASN A 86 15.35 1.48 2.63
CA ASN A 86 14.21 2.34 2.93
C ASN A 86 13.45 1.77 4.15
N VAL A 87 12.69 2.64 4.82
CA VAL A 87 11.93 2.32 6.02
C VAL A 87 10.51 2.82 5.83
N ASP A 88 9.53 2.02 6.24
CA ASP A 88 8.14 2.45 6.26
C ASP A 88 7.84 3.28 7.51
N SER A 89 6.88 4.20 7.39
CA SER A 89 6.46 5.05 8.51
C SER A 89 4.96 5.25 8.53
N GLY A 90 4.37 5.35 9.72
CA GLY A 90 2.92 5.50 9.88
C GLY A 90 2.12 4.26 9.47
N THR A 91 2.77 3.13 9.20
CA THR A 91 2.12 1.87 8.84
C THR A 91 1.29 1.36 10.02
N LYS A 92 0.03 1.04 9.76
CA LYS A 92 -0.87 0.40 10.73
C LYS A 92 -0.85 -1.11 10.53
N THR A 93 -1.08 -1.84 11.62
CA THR A 93 -1.11 -3.32 11.63
C THR A 93 -2.29 -3.90 12.39
N THR A 94 -3.37 -3.14 12.49
CA THR A 94 -4.64 -3.54 13.13
C THR A 94 -5.61 -4.08 12.07
N ASN A 95 -6.83 -4.44 12.42
CA ASN A 95 -7.82 -4.80 11.39
C ASN A 95 -8.39 -3.50 10.77
N PRO A 96 -8.37 -3.31 9.44
CA PRO A 96 -8.88 -2.09 8.79
C PRO A 96 -10.37 -1.80 9.01
N SER A 97 -11.17 -2.79 9.44
CA SER A 97 -12.61 -2.63 9.70
C SER A 97 -13.40 -2.20 8.46
N PHE A 98 -13.47 -3.10 7.47
CA PHE A 98 -14.33 -2.92 6.30
C PHE A 98 -15.81 -3.19 6.62
N VAL A 99 -16.71 -2.52 5.88
CA VAL A 99 -18.18 -2.72 5.99
C VAL A 99 -18.54 -4.20 5.79
N ASN A 100 -17.98 -4.85 4.76
CA ASN A 100 -18.19 -6.27 4.51
C ASN A 100 -17.02 -6.88 3.73
N TYR A 101 -15.97 -7.32 4.41
CA TYR A 101 -14.86 -8.02 3.76
C TYR A 101 -15.28 -9.41 3.26
N GLN A 102 -15.01 -9.68 1.98
CA GLN A 102 -15.10 -11.03 1.39
C GLN A 102 -13.80 -11.38 0.67
N ALA A 103 -13.20 -12.52 0.96
CA ALA A 103 -11.90 -12.90 0.39
C ALA A 103 -11.93 -13.19 -1.12
N ASN A 104 -13.13 -13.31 -1.71
CA ASN A 104 -13.36 -13.59 -3.13
C ASN A 104 -13.61 -12.32 -3.98
N GLY A 105 -13.54 -11.12 -3.39
CA GLY A 105 -13.78 -9.87 -4.12
C GLY A 105 -15.23 -9.37 -4.13
N SER A 106 -16.21 -10.14 -3.63
CA SER A 106 -17.63 -9.76 -3.71
C SER A 106 -18.13 -8.90 -2.54
N GLY A 107 -17.20 -8.39 -1.72
CA GLY A 107 -17.50 -7.64 -0.51
C GLY A 107 -17.75 -6.15 -0.73
N ASP A 108 -17.96 -5.45 0.37
CA ASP A 108 -17.92 -4.00 0.46
C ASP A 108 -16.66 -3.60 1.24
N TYR A 109 -15.73 -2.95 0.54
CA TYR A 109 -14.41 -2.60 1.05
C TYR A 109 -14.31 -1.12 1.44
N HIS A 110 -15.45 -0.41 1.53
CA HIS A 110 -15.47 0.85 2.27
C HIS A 110 -15.12 0.58 3.74
N LEU A 111 -14.46 1.55 4.36
CA LEU A 111 -14.18 1.53 5.79
C LEU A 111 -15.47 1.77 6.57
N THR A 112 -15.60 1.17 7.75
CA THR A 112 -16.69 1.53 8.68
C THR A 112 -16.41 2.88 9.33
N VAL A 113 -17.46 3.60 9.72
CA VAL A 113 -17.34 4.82 10.56
C VAL A 113 -16.50 4.53 11.80
N GLY A 114 -15.47 5.34 12.03
CA GLY A 114 -14.55 5.21 13.16
C GLY A 114 -13.45 4.17 12.98
N ALA A 115 -13.31 3.57 11.79
CA ALA A 115 -12.14 2.76 11.47
C ALA A 115 -10.87 3.62 11.56
N ASP A 116 -9.78 3.01 12.04
CA ASP A 116 -8.51 3.72 12.23
C ASP A 116 -8.03 4.41 10.93
N ASP A 117 -8.36 3.85 9.76
CA ASP A 117 -7.88 4.33 8.47
C ASP A 117 -8.61 5.56 7.92
N VAL A 118 -9.72 5.95 8.53
CA VAL A 118 -10.51 7.12 8.11
C VAL A 118 -9.74 8.42 8.42
N ASP A 119 -9.60 9.32 7.45
CA ASP A 119 -8.93 10.61 7.59
C ASP A 119 -7.51 10.52 8.20
N THR A 120 -6.74 9.46 7.89
CA THR A 120 -5.37 9.28 8.44
C THR A 120 -4.29 8.98 7.39
N GLY A 121 -4.62 9.16 6.12
CA GLY A 121 -3.68 9.07 5.01
C GLY A 121 -2.81 10.32 4.85
N THR A 122 -2.15 10.42 3.69
CA THR A 122 -1.34 11.57 3.27
C THR A 122 -1.74 12.02 1.86
N ALA A 123 -1.67 13.31 1.58
CA ALA A 123 -1.89 13.85 0.23
C ALA A 123 -0.78 13.46 -0.78
N THR A 124 0.36 12.93 -0.31
CA THR A 124 1.47 12.53 -1.17
C THR A 124 1.07 11.39 -2.11
N GLY A 125 1.06 11.67 -3.41
CA GLY A 125 0.80 10.68 -4.46
C GLY A 125 -0.66 10.23 -4.59
N MET A 126 -1.56 10.72 -3.73
CA MET A 126 -2.96 10.29 -3.77
C MET A 126 -3.64 10.73 -5.07
N PRO A 127 -4.53 9.91 -5.66
CA PRO A 127 -5.40 10.34 -6.74
C PRO A 127 -6.47 11.31 -6.22
N GLN A 128 -7.00 12.16 -7.11
CA GLN A 128 -8.05 13.14 -6.76
C GLN A 128 -9.38 12.47 -6.35
N TYR A 129 -9.67 11.30 -6.91
CA TYR A 129 -10.89 10.54 -6.66
C TYR A 129 -10.52 9.12 -6.22
N ASP A 130 -11.38 8.53 -5.40
CA ASP A 130 -11.30 7.13 -5.00
C ASP A 130 -11.73 6.18 -6.14
N TYR A 131 -11.80 4.89 -5.85
CA TYR A 131 -12.22 3.88 -6.83
C TYR A 131 -13.69 4.03 -7.29
N SER A 132 -14.55 4.61 -6.45
CA SER A 132 -15.98 4.80 -6.74
C SER A 132 -16.31 6.16 -7.39
N GLY A 133 -15.31 7.04 -7.55
CA GLY A 133 -15.45 8.38 -8.11
C GLY A 133 -15.77 9.46 -7.08
N VAL A 134 -15.63 9.16 -5.79
CA VAL A 134 -15.77 10.11 -4.68
C VAL A 134 -14.49 10.93 -4.55
N PRO A 135 -14.56 12.27 -4.42
CA PRO A 135 -13.38 13.09 -4.12
C PRO A 135 -12.74 12.64 -2.81
N ARG A 136 -11.40 12.58 -2.77
CA ARG A 136 -10.70 12.27 -1.52
C ARG A 136 -10.65 13.46 -0.58
N ASP A 137 -10.78 13.19 0.71
CA ASP A 137 -10.57 14.18 1.76
C ASP A 137 -9.07 14.48 1.93
N ASN A 138 -8.76 15.45 2.79
CA ASN A 138 -7.39 15.81 3.13
C ASN A 138 -7.28 16.08 4.63
N PRO A 139 -6.73 15.13 5.42
CA PRO A 139 -6.11 13.86 4.98
C PRO A 139 -7.11 12.86 4.38
N PRO A 140 -6.73 12.06 3.37
CA PRO A 140 -7.61 11.06 2.77
C PRO A 140 -7.75 9.82 3.65
N ASP A 141 -8.75 9.00 3.36
CA ASP A 141 -8.79 7.62 3.82
C ASP A 141 -7.66 6.78 3.22
N ARG A 142 -7.20 5.77 3.97
CA ARG A 142 -6.32 4.74 3.40
C ARG A 142 -7.15 3.73 2.61
N GLY A 143 -6.56 3.17 1.56
CA GLY A 143 -7.18 2.18 0.70
C GLY A 143 -7.94 2.77 -0.48
N ALA A 144 -8.62 1.89 -1.20
CA ALA A 144 -9.24 2.18 -2.49
C ALA A 144 -10.45 3.12 -2.43
N TYR A 145 -11.12 3.21 -1.29
CA TYR A 145 -12.39 3.93 -1.14
C TYR A 145 -12.25 5.09 -0.17
N GLU A 146 -13.10 6.11 -0.36
CA GLU A 146 -13.30 7.20 0.58
C GLU A 146 -14.65 7.03 1.29
N LEU A 147 -14.66 7.14 2.61
CA LEU A 147 -15.86 7.14 3.42
C LEU A 147 -16.51 8.53 3.35
N ILE A 148 -17.65 8.63 2.68
CA ILE A 148 -18.46 9.86 2.75
C ILE A 148 -19.10 9.92 4.12
N ASN A 149 -18.57 10.77 5.00
CA ASN A 149 -19.20 11.11 6.26
C ASN A 149 -20.55 11.81 5.97
N SER A 150 -21.66 11.08 6.20
CA SER A 150 -23.04 11.58 6.07
C SER A 150 -23.50 12.41 7.26
#